data_AF-A0A172XRP7-F1
#
_entry.id   AF-A0A172XRP7-F1
#
_cell.length_a   1.000
_cell.length_b   1.000
_cell.length_c   1.000
_cell.angle_alpha   90.00
_cell.angle_beta   90.00
_cell.angle_gamma   90.00
#
_symmetry.space_group_name_H-M   'P 1'
#
loop_
_entity.id
_entity.type
_entity.pdbx_description
1 polymer ?
#
loop_
_entity_poly.entity_id
_entity_poly.type
_entity_poly.pdbx_seq_one_letter_code
_entity_poly.pdbx_strand_id
1 'polypeptide(L)'
;MKKNQTLKSWVFVIIYFITTGNNYAQTSTEKQNPYPLGTSSEFLRQIEAQLSKTPKDNQEIKLMVSNSETLDAKVNYQQEKSASEIHLEGEILGKDAGSFSIILKNKKLDGRIFFLKDKKAYSYYSNNKGDAFIKEIDINKMMCVDFIKTSIFNTEKVSNHSIKEAKNVNTSTLQSFPGAAGCLLLDFNGHTVPAGSGWNGGNAINAAPSGMTDDQILEAWEITAEDYRPFNLNVTTDEEVFNSYPQNKKRRCIITPTDVASPGGAGIALINSFSSNSDLPCWAFTSGAGTSGKIIGEIASHELGHTLGLNHDGQGQYAYYSGHGDWAPIMGASYYKSITQWSKGDYTNATNHQDDLTIITNTTNNVGYRADIHGSTISTATTLNLSGSAENKGVIDHTDDVDLFQFNTAGGNIILNIQTTERHSNLLLKASLYDSKNELIGTYKGTPSNLSAPITINTNLNAGNYYLAITGIGDGTVDTGYTSYASLGAYNITGATPSLNSTLGVTRTNNNGSMIYIYPNPVKNKLNIDFGPVKNNYHVEIINTLGQLIHKTTTSEKVLTIPFSDKPSGFYRLIIKDSRNIIVKAFSLIKQ
;
A
#
# COMPACT_ATOMS: atom_id res chain seq x y z
N MET A 1 -85.56 28.32 16.95
CA MET A 1 -85.79 29.74 17.27
C MET A 1 -84.49 30.37 17.73
N LYS A 2 -84.16 31.55 17.14
CA LYS A 2 -83.30 32.67 17.59
C LYS A 2 -82.13 32.36 18.55
N LYS A 3 -80.86 32.51 18.14
CA LYS A 3 -80.00 33.71 18.03
C LYS A 3 -79.66 34.44 19.35
N ASN A 4 -78.35 34.70 19.48
CA ASN A 4 -77.63 35.73 20.27
C ASN A 4 -77.20 35.39 21.70
N GLN A 5 -75.87 35.44 21.96
CA GLN A 5 -75.18 36.53 22.69
C GLN A 5 -73.71 36.13 22.97
N THR A 6 -72.74 36.77 22.30
CA THR A 6 -71.76 37.73 22.84
C THR A 6 -70.70 37.17 23.81
N LEU A 7 -69.44 37.12 23.34
CA LEU A 7 -68.25 37.10 24.22
C LEU A 7 -67.28 38.24 23.82
N LYS A 8 -67.15 39.22 24.73
CA LYS A 8 -65.99 40.12 24.95
C LYS A 8 -65.15 39.45 26.05
N SER A 9 -63.84 39.60 26.25
CA SER A 9 -62.72 40.31 25.64
C SER A 9 -61.43 39.75 26.29
N TRP A 10 -60.35 39.61 25.50
CA TRP A 10 -58.91 39.87 25.77
C TRP A 10 -58.31 39.39 27.13
N VAL A 11 -57.20 38.63 27.16
CA VAL A 11 -55.82 39.03 26.80
C VAL A 11 -54.96 37.77 26.62
N PHE A 12 -54.18 37.67 25.53
CA PHE A 12 -52.85 37.03 25.54
C PHE A 12 -51.99 37.66 24.43
N VAL A 13 -50.81 38.13 24.82
CA VAL A 13 -49.80 38.75 23.96
C VAL A 13 -49.15 37.65 23.09
N ILE A 14 -49.19 37.80 21.77
CA ILE A 14 -48.45 36.96 20.81
C ILE A 14 -47.31 37.81 20.25
N ILE A 15 -46.07 37.38 20.53
CA ILE A 15 -44.84 37.92 19.95
C ILE A 15 -44.69 37.35 18.54
N TYR A 16 -44.55 38.25 17.57
CA TYR A 16 -44.31 37.96 16.16
C TYR A 16 -42.83 37.63 15.96
N PHE A 17 -42.50 36.40 15.57
CA PHE A 17 -41.21 36.10 14.93
C PHE A 17 -41.47 35.82 13.45
N ILE A 18 -41.01 36.74 12.60
CA ILE A 18 -40.89 36.53 11.16
C ILE A 18 -39.71 35.59 10.96
N THR A 19 -39.98 34.32 10.64
CA THR A 19 -38.97 33.44 10.08
C THR A 19 -38.94 33.68 8.57
N THR A 20 -37.97 34.47 8.11
CA THR A 20 -37.53 34.44 6.72
C THR A 20 -36.93 33.05 6.47
N GLY A 21 -37.65 32.20 5.73
CA GLY A 21 -37.09 30.97 5.20
C GLY A 21 -36.02 31.31 4.17
N ASN A 22 -34.74 31.22 4.57
CA ASN A 22 -33.64 31.14 3.63
C ASN A 22 -33.72 29.77 2.97
N ASN A 23 -34.39 29.70 1.83
CA ASN A 23 -34.18 28.63 0.87
C ASN A 23 -32.76 28.77 0.33
N TYR A 24 -31.79 28.13 0.98
CA TYR A 24 -30.59 27.71 0.28
C TYR A 24 -31.02 26.59 -0.66
N ALA A 25 -31.31 26.96 -1.90
CA ALA A 25 -31.40 26.00 -2.99
C ALA A 25 -30.03 25.31 -3.09
N GLN A 26 -29.97 24.04 -2.71
CA GLN A 26 -29.04 23.12 -3.35
C GLN A 26 -29.35 23.20 -4.84
N THR A 27 -28.49 23.84 -5.62
CA THR A 27 -28.48 23.67 -7.06
C THR A 27 -28.10 22.23 -7.33
N SER A 28 -29.10 21.35 -7.38
CA SER A 28 -29.02 20.13 -8.16
C SER A 28 -28.63 20.58 -9.57
N THR A 29 -27.50 20.10 -10.09
CA THR A 29 -27.14 20.22 -11.49
C THR A 29 -28.25 19.55 -12.31
N GLU A 30 -29.22 20.35 -12.74
CA GLU A 30 -30.13 19.97 -13.81
C GLU A 30 -29.23 19.47 -14.95
N LYS A 31 -29.41 18.21 -15.35
CA LYS A 31 -28.69 17.61 -16.48
C LYS A 31 -28.90 18.49 -17.71
N GLN A 32 -28.00 19.44 -17.98
CA GLN A 32 -28.03 20.18 -19.23
C GLN A 32 -27.82 19.17 -20.37
N ASN A 33 -28.77 19.14 -21.30
CA ASN A 33 -28.62 18.34 -22.51
C ASN A 33 -27.35 18.81 -23.25
N PRO A 34 -26.56 17.89 -23.84
CA PRO A 34 -25.38 18.27 -24.60
C PRO A 34 -25.70 19.31 -25.67
N TYR A 35 -24.96 20.40 -25.67
CA TYR A 35 -25.10 21.48 -26.63
C TYR A 35 -24.35 21.14 -27.92
N PRO A 36 -25.01 21.14 -29.10
CA PRO A 36 -24.37 20.80 -30.36
C PRO A 36 -23.47 21.95 -30.85
N LEU A 37 -22.29 21.59 -31.36
CA LEU A 37 -21.28 22.51 -31.92
C LEU A 37 -21.12 22.36 -33.43
N GLY A 38 -22.02 21.60 -34.08
CA GLY A 38 -21.89 21.17 -35.47
C GLY A 38 -21.06 19.88 -35.58
N THR A 39 -20.48 19.63 -36.74
CA THR A 39 -19.51 18.53 -36.93
C THR A 39 -18.13 18.92 -36.39
N SER A 40 -17.29 17.95 -36.02
CA SER A 40 -15.91 18.22 -35.60
C SER A 40 -15.10 18.98 -36.65
N SER A 41 -15.38 18.78 -37.94
CA SER A 41 -14.76 19.54 -39.03
C SER A 41 -15.29 20.98 -39.14
N GLU A 42 -16.56 21.23 -38.82
CA GLU A 42 -17.09 22.59 -38.71
C GLU A 42 -16.50 23.31 -37.51
N PHE A 43 -16.45 22.65 -36.36
CA PHE A 43 -15.83 23.16 -35.15
C PHE A 43 -14.35 23.54 -35.40
N LEU A 44 -13.58 22.66 -36.05
CA LEU A 44 -12.19 22.95 -36.42
C LEU A 44 -12.08 24.24 -37.24
N ARG A 45 -12.87 24.36 -38.31
CA ARG A 45 -12.86 25.54 -39.20
C ARG A 45 -13.24 26.82 -38.46
N GLN A 46 -14.18 26.74 -37.51
CA GLN A 46 -14.55 27.89 -36.67
C GLN A 46 -13.40 28.33 -35.76
N ILE A 47 -12.64 27.39 -35.20
CA ILE A 47 -11.48 27.68 -34.38
C ILE A 47 -10.33 28.25 -35.25
N GLU A 48 -9.99 27.62 -36.37
CA GLU A 48 -8.95 28.09 -37.29
C GLU A 48 -9.23 29.51 -37.81
N ALA A 49 -10.49 29.82 -38.14
CA ALA A 49 -10.90 31.15 -38.58
C ALA A 49 -10.77 32.22 -37.48
N GLN A 50 -10.76 31.83 -36.20
CA GLN A 50 -10.47 32.75 -35.09
C GLN A 50 -8.96 32.90 -34.91
N LEU A 51 -8.21 31.80 -34.93
CA LEU A 51 -6.75 31.80 -34.81
C LEU A 51 -6.05 32.60 -35.92
N SER A 52 -6.64 32.67 -37.12
CA SER A 52 -6.10 33.45 -38.25
C SER A 52 -6.25 34.96 -38.10
N LYS A 53 -7.05 35.45 -37.15
CA LYS A 53 -7.36 36.88 -37.00
C LYS A 53 -6.41 37.63 -36.06
N THR A 54 -5.62 36.90 -35.27
CA THR A 54 -4.76 37.46 -34.23
C THR A 54 -3.33 36.92 -34.35
N PRO A 55 -2.31 37.75 -34.06
CA PRO A 55 -0.92 37.27 -33.99
C PRO A 55 -0.77 36.12 -32.99
N LYS A 56 0.12 35.16 -33.28
CA LYS A 56 0.34 33.96 -32.45
C LYS A 56 0.64 34.27 -30.98
N ASP A 57 1.29 35.40 -30.70
CA ASP A 57 1.74 35.77 -29.36
C ASP A 57 0.61 36.32 -28.46
N ASN A 58 -0.59 36.54 -29.01
CA ASN A 58 -1.78 36.95 -28.25
C ASN A 58 -3.08 36.45 -28.91
N GLN A 59 -3.14 35.14 -29.18
CA GLN A 59 -4.32 34.52 -29.75
C GLN A 59 -5.44 34.41 -28.71
N GLU A 60 -6.55 35.07 -29.00
CA GLU A 60 -7.79 34.96 -28.22
C GLU A 60 -8.87 34.32 -29.09
N ILE A 61 -9.54 33.31 -28.54
CA ILE A 61 -10.64 32.58 -29.17
C ILE A 61 -11.87 32.62 -28.28
N LYS A 62 -13.03 32.44 -28.91
CA LYS A 62 -14.32 32.30 -28.26
C LYS A 62 -14.73 30.84 -28.25
N LEU A 63 -15.03 30.33 -27.06
CA LEU A 63 -15.44 28.96 -26.79
C LEU A 63 -16.91 28.95 -26.35
N MET A 64 -17.78 28.41 -27.21
CA MET A 64 -19.22 28.35 -26.92
C MET A 64 -19.52 27.16 -26.01
N VAL A 65 -20.18 27.41 -24.88
CA VAL A 65 -20.53 26.36 -23.90
C VAL A 65 -22.03 26.10 -23.81
N SER A 66 -22.85 27.06 -24.25
CA SER A 66 -24.30 26.90 -24.43
C SER A 66 -24.81 27.83 -25.55
N ASN A 67 -26.12 27.82 -25.81
CA ASN A 67 -26.73 28.73 -26.79
C ASN A 67 -26.67 30.21 -26.40
N SER A 68 -26.42 30.53 -25.13
CA SER A 68 -26.38 31.89 -24.60
C SER A 68 -25.04 32.26 -23.95
N GLU A 69 -24.13 31.30 -23.79
CA GLU A 69 -22.87 31.50 -23.08
C GLU A 69 -21.67 31.18 -23.99
N THR A 70 -20.74 32.12 -24.03
CA THR A 70 -19.48 32.01 -24.75
C THR A 70 -18.38 32.54 -23.84
N LEU A 71 -17.31 31.78 -23.72
CA LEU A 71 -16.15 32.09 -22.92
C LEU A 71 -15.07 32.68 -23.81
N ASP A 72 -14.47 33.78 -23.37
CA ASP A 72 -13.26 34.32 -23.98
C ASP A 72 -12.05 33.55 -23.45
N ALA A 73 -11.17 33.10 -24.33
CA ALA A 73 -10.07 32.23 -23.98
C ALA A 73 -8.77 32.68 -24.67
N LYS A 74 -7.67 32.71 -23.91
CA LYS A 74 -6.34 32.97 -24.44
C LYS A 74 -5.65 31.63 -24.73
N VAL A 75 -5.15 31.46 -25.95
CA VAL A 75 -4.37 30.29 -26.37
C VAL A 75 -2.92 30.48 -25.95
N ASN A 76 -2.41 29.57 -25.12
CA ASN A 76 -1.00 29.57 -24.70
C ASN A 76 -0.20 28.47 -25.40
N TYR A 77 -0.87 27.41 -25.86
CA TYR A 77 -0.27 26.32 -26.61
C TYR A 77 -1.10 25.99 -27.85
N GLN A 78 -0.42 25.88 -28.99
CA GLN A 78 -0.99 25.42 -30.25
C GLN A 78 -0.02 24.46 -30.92
N GLN A 79 -0.50 23.26 -31.23
CA GLN A 79 0.19 22.29 -32.06
C GLN A 79 -0.72 21.82 -33.19
N GLU A 80 -0.33 22.13 -34.42
CA GLU A 80 -0.96 21.61 -35.64
C GLU A 80 -0.09 20.47 -36.18
N LYS A 81 -0.64 19.27 -36.28
CA LYS A 81 0.07 18.10 -36.84
C LYS A 81 -0.29 17.86 -38.30
N SER A 82 -1.51 18.23 -38.69
CA SER A 82 -2.00 18.16 -40.07
C SER A 82 -3.23 19.08 -40.23
N ALA A 83 -3.73 19.21 -41.46
CA ALA A 83 -4.96 19.98 -41.75
C ALA A 83 -6.23 19.47 -41.05
N SER A 84 -6.18 18.34 -40.34
CA SER A 84 -7.30 17.80 -39.55
C SER A 84 -6.94 17.47 -38.10
N GLU A 85 -5.75 17.87 -37.65
CA GLU A 85 -5.27 17.61 -36.30
C GLU A 85 -4.73 18.87 -35.64
N ILE A 86 -5.43 19.34 -34.60
CA ILE A 86 -5.01 20.47 -33.78
C ILE A 86 -5.10 20.12 -32.29
N HIS A 87 -4.13 20.60 -31.53
CA HIS A 87 -4.14 20.59 -30.08
C HIS A 87 -3.98 22.02 -29.59
N LEU A 88 -4.96 22.50 -28.81
CA LEU A 88 -4.98 23.82 -28.23
C LEU A 88 -5.13 23.73 -26.72
N GLU A 89 -4.34 24.51 -26.01
CA GLU A 89 -4.50 24.69 -24.57
C GLU A 89 -4.31 26.15 -24.18
N GLY A 90 -4.93 26.55 -23.08
CA GLY A 90 -4.96 27.93 -22.69
C GLY A 90 -5.76 28.22 -21.44
N GLU A 91 -6.03 29.49 -21.24
CA GLU A 91 -6.73 30.04 -20.08
C GLU A 91 -8.08 30.60 -20.50
N ILE A 92 -9.10 30.43 -19.66
CA ILE A 92 -10.36 31.16 -19.77
C ILE A 92 -10.18 32.51 -19.10
N LEU A 93 -10.49 33.57 -19.85
CA LEU A 93 -10.39 34.96 -19.44
C LEU A 93 -11.65 35.40 -18.67
N GLY A 94 -11.49 36.40 -17.81
CA GLY A 94 -12.59 37.00 -17.07
C GLY A 94 -12.48 36.81 -15.56
N LYS A 95 -13.60 37.02 -14.87
CA LYS A 95 -13.68 36.98 -13.40
C LYS A 95 -13.48 35.56 -12.86
N ASP A 96 -13.97 34.58 -13.60
CA ASP A 96 -13.92 33.16 -13.26
C ASP A 96 -12.80 32.54 -14.10
N ALA A 97 -11.56 32.74 -13.68
CA ALA A 97 -10.38 32.25 -14.42
C ALA A 97 -10.35 30.72 -14.40
N GLY A 98 -10.14 30.13 -15.57
CA GLY A 98 -10.11 28.67 -15.77
C GLY A 98 -9.05 28.26 -16.79
N SER A 99 -9.01 26.98 -17.13
CA SER A 99 -8.15 26.45 -18.19
C SER A 99 -8.94 25.60 -19.17
N PHE A 100 -8.43 25.48 -20.39
CA PHE A 100 -9.01 24.58 -21.39
C PHE A 100 -7.92 23.76 -22.08
N SER A 101 -8.33 22.58 -22.56
CA SER A 101 -7.55 21.74 -23.47
C SER A 101 -8.50 21.15 -24.51
N ILE A 102 -8.17 21.29 -25.79
CA ILE A 102 -8.97 20.83 -26.93
C ILE A 102 -8.05 20.10 -27.89
N ILE A 103 -8.38 18.84 -28.15
CA ILE A 103 -7.70 17.97 -29.10
C ILE A 103 -8.72 17.57 -30.16
N LEU A 104 -8.44 17.94 -31.42
CA LEU A 104 -9.08 17.29 -32.56
C LEU A 104 -8.09 16.38 -33.23
N LYS A 105 -8.47 15.11 -33.38
CA LYS A 105 -7.67 14.11 -34.08
C LYS A 105 -8.56 13.16 -34.85
N ASN A 106 -8.30 12.96 -36.15
CA ASN A 106 -9.08 12.03 -36.99
C ASN A 106 -10.61 12.28 -36.92
N LYS A 107 -11.04 13.55 -36.96
CA LYS A 107 -12.44 13.98 -36.77
C LYS A 107 -13.05 13.64 -35.41
N LYS A 108 -12.25 13.18 -34.44
CA LYS A 108 -12.66 13.03 -33.06
C LYS A 108 -12.32 14.31 -32.29
N LEU A 109 -13.33 14.92 -31.69
CA LEU A 109 -13.16 16.00 -30.72
C LEU A 109 -13.08 15.39 -29.32
N ASP A 110 -12.07 15.81 -28.56
CA ASP A 110 -11.93 15.56 -27.14
C ASP A 110 -11.43 16.86 -26.51
N GLY A 111 -12.05 17.30 -25.42
CA GLY A 111 -11.59 18.49 -24.74
C GLY A 111 -12.31 18.74 -23.44
N ARG A 112 -11.78 19.70 -22.70
CA ARG A 112 -12.24 20.04 -21.36
C ARG A 112 -12.03 21.51 -21.06
N ILE A 113 -12.89 22.04 -20.19
CA ILE A 113 -12.69 23.32 -19.52
C ILE A 113 -12.83 23.08 -18.03
N PHE A 114 -11.92 23.64 -17.24
CA PHE A 114 -11.97 23.56 -15.78
C PHE A 114 -11.97 24.95 -15.15
N PHE A 115 -12.87 25.15 -14.20
CA PHE A 115 -12.89 26.27 -13.26
C PHE A 115 -12.71 25.68 -11.86
N LEU A 116 -11.44 25.54 -11.43
CA LEU A 116 -11.11 24.85 -10.18
C LEU A 116 -11.78 25.52 -8.96
N LYS A 117 -11.78 26.86 -8.91
CA LYS A 117 -12.37 27.63 -7.81
C LYS A 117 -13.89 27.47 -7.71
N ASP A 118 -14.56 27.40 -8.85
CA ASP A 118 -16.02 27.31 -8.93
C ASP A 118 -16.53 25.87 -9.00
N LYS A 119 -15.62 24.88 -8.99
CA LYS A 119 -15.90 23.44 -9.14
C LYS A 119 -16.74 23.11 -10.38
N LYS A 120 -16.50 23.86 -11.46
CA LYS A 120 -17.25 23.73 -12.71
C LYS A 120 -16.37 23.14 -13.79
N ALA A 121 -16.91 22.18 -14.54
CA ALA A 121 -16.20 21.58 -15.66
C ALA A 121 -17.12 21.41 -16.88
N TYR A 122 -16.53 21.48 -18.06
CA TYR A 122 -17.19 21.16 -19.33
C TYR A 122 -16.41 20.11 -20.08
N SER A 123 -17.12 19.24 -20.81
CA SER A 123 -16.56 18.22 -21.69
C SER A 123 -16.92 18.51 -23.14
N TYR A 124 -15.92 18.73 -23.98
CA TYR A 124 -16.05 18.66 -25.43
C TYR A 124 -15.86 17.22 -25.88
N TYR A 125 -16.75 16.73 -26.75
CA TYR A 125 -16.61 15.40 -27.33
C TYR A 125 -17.31 15.31 -28.69
N SER A 126 -16.88 14.37 -29.52
CA SER A 126 -17.63 13.97 -30.71
C SER A 126 -18.25 12.59 -30.58
N ASN A 127 -19.43 12.39 -31.15
CA ASN A 127 -20.00 11.05 -31.30
C ASN A 127 -19.31 10.26 -32.45
N ASN A 128 -19.72 9.00 -32.66
CA ASN A 128 -19.17 8.15 -33.72
C ASN A 128 -19.46 8.63 -35.16
N LYS A 129 -20.39 9.58 -35.32
CA LYS A 129 -20.70 10.22 -36.61
C LYS A 129 -19.83 11.46 -36.87
N GLY A 130 -19.06 11.91 -35.87
CA GLY A 130 -18.27 13.13 -35.94
C GLY A 130 -19.07 14.40 -35.61
N ASP A 131 -20.26 14.27 -35.02
CA ASP A 131 -20.99 15.43 -34.48
C ASP A 131 -20.35 15.83 -33.15
N ALA A 132 -19.99 17.10 -33.01
CA ALA A 132 -19.34 17.69 -31.86
C ALA A 132 -20.38 18.25 -30.86
N PHE A 133 -20.11 18.04 -29.58
CA PHE A 133 -20.94 18.51 -28.47
C PHE A 133 -20.07 19.07 -27.36
N ILE A 134 -20.69 19.90 -26.53
CA ILE A 134 -20.19 20.24 -25.20
C ILE A 134 -21.28 19.99 -24.17
N LYS A 135 -20.90 19.59 -22.95
CA LYS A 135 -21.81 19.51 -21.81
C LYS A 135 -21.10 19.91 -20.53
N GLU A 136 -21.83 20.53 -19.60
CA GLU A 136 -21.37 20.66 -18.23
C GLU A 136 -21.32 19.29 -17.56
N ILE A 137 -20.29 19.04 -16.77
CA ILE A 137 -20.06 17.80 -16.06
C ILE A 137 -19.62 18.11 -14.63
N ASP A 138 -19.97 17.22 -13.70
CA ASP A 138 -19.44 17.27 -12.34
C ASP A 138 -17.92 17.11 -12.39
N ILE A 139 -17.20 18.14 -11.94
CA ILE A 139 -15.73 18.21 -12.01
C ILE A 139 -15.07 17.01 -11.31
N ASN A 140 -15.69 16.47 -10.25
CA ASN A 140 -15.18 15.32 -9.50
C ASN A 140 -15.21 14.01 -10.32
N LYS A 141 -15.86 14.00 -11.49
CA LYS A 141 -15.84 12.87 -12.44
C LYS A 141 -14.74 12.99 -13.49
N MET A 142 -13.97 14.08 -13.48
CA MET A 142 -12.85 14.31 -14.40
C MET A 142 -11.53 14.54 -13.69
N MET A 143 -11.56 15.15 -12.51
CA MET A 143 -10.37 15.63 -11.84
C MET A 143 -10.58 15.65 -10.32
N CYS A 144 -9.52 15.32 -9.59
CA CYS A 144 -9.46 15.56 -8.14
C CYS A 144 -9.51 17.07 -7.89
N VAL A 145 -10.47 17.56 -7.09
CA VAL A 145 -10.54 18.99 -6.72
C VAL A 145 -10.67 19.14 -5.22
N ASP A 146 -9.93 20.12 -4.68
CA ASP A 146 -9.91 20.47 -3.26
C ASP A 146 -9.51 19.34 -2.33
N PHE A 147 -8.50 18.56 -2.72
CA PHE A 147 -7.88 17.62 -1.80
C PHE A 147 -7.42 18.40 -0.56
N ILE A 148 -8.06 18.10 0.59
CA ILE A 148 -8.10 19.00 1.76
C ILE A 148 -6.68 19.35 2.19
N LYS A 149 -6.36 20.65 2.20
CA LYS A 149 -5.14 21.18 2.79
C LYS A 149 -5.05 20.69 4.23
N THR A 150 -3.94 20.07 4.59
CA THR A 150 -3.76 19.59 5.96
C THR A 150 -3.80 20.80 6.90
N SER A 151 -4.73 20.80 7.86
CA SER A 151 -4.60 21.70 9.01
C SER A 151 -3.37 21.22 9.77
N ILE A 152 -2.25 21.94 9.64
CA ILE A 152 -1.05 21.70 10.44
C ILE A 152 -1.44 22.04 11.88
N PHE A 153 -2.04 21.09 12.58
CA PHE A 153 -2.06 21.14 14.03
C PHE A 153 -0.60 20.97 14.45
N ASN A 154 -0.05 22.00 15.10
CA ASN A 154 1.15 21.85 15.91
C ASN A 154 0.82 20.85 17.01
N THR A 155 1.00 19.55 16.74
CA THR A 155 0.93 18.52 17.75
C THR A 155 2.29 17.86 17.84
N GLU A 156 2.98 18.27 18.90
CA GLU A 156 3.81 17.49 19.81
C GLU A 156 4.78 16.47 19.22
N LYS A 157 6.03 16.58 19.70
CA LYS A 157 7.13 15.62 19.52
C LYS A 157 6.60 14.18 19.49
N VAL A 158 6.62 13.59 18.30
CA VAL A 158 6.53 12.15 18.14
C VAL A 158 7.64 11.53 18.98
N SER A 159 7.24 10.61 19.86
CA SER A 159 8.12 9.87 20.75
C SER A 159 9.31 9.28 20.01
N ASN A 160 10.52 9.53 20.52
CA ASN A 160 11.77 8.91 20.09
C ASN A 160 11.59 7.40 19.90
N HIS A 161 11.36 6.96 18.66
CA HIS A 161 11.66 5.59 18.30
C HIS A 161 13.18 5.45 18.30
N SER A 162 13.64 4.42 19.00
CA SER A 162 15.05 4.04 19.08
C SER A 162 15.64 4.03 17.68
N ILE A 163 16.68 4.84 17.47
CA ILE A 163 17.50 4.86 16.27
C ILE A 163 18.12 3.46 16.12
N LYS A 164 17.43 2.57 15.40
CA LYS A 164 18.12 1.48 14.71
C LYS A 164 18.95 2.14 13.64
N GLU A 165 20.22 1.77 13.54
CA GLU A 165 21.16 2.26 12.53
C GLU A 165 20.47 2.45 11.18
N ALA A 166 20.50 3.68 10.66
CA ALA A 166 19.96 3.98 9.34
C ALA A 166 20.63 3.04 8.34
N LYS A 167 19.88 2.05 7.84
CA LYS A 167 20.25 1.42 6.59
C LYS A 167 20.37 2.55 5.60
N ASN A 168 21.54 2.70 4.99
CA ASN A 168 21.79 3.66 3.91
C ASN A 168 20.98 3.18 2.68
N VAL A 169 19.66 3.36 2.73
CA VAL A 169 18.73 2.94 1.67
C VAL A 169 18.80 4.02 0.61
N ASN A 170 19.21 3.65 -0.59
CA ASN A 170 19.19 4.58 -1.72
C ASN A 170 17.74 4.78 -2.18
N THR A 171 17.16 5.90 -1.76
CA THR A 171 15.78 6.30 -2.03
C THR A 171 15.51 6.63 -3.50
N SER A 172 16.55 6.78 -4.33
CA SER A 172 16.42 7.05 -5.78
C SER A 172 16.20 5.81 -6.65
N THR A 173 16.30 4.60 -6.08
CA THR A 173 16.29 3.33 -6.85
C THR A 173 15.29 2.30 -6.31
N LEU A 174 14.29 2.74 -5.55
CA LEU A 174 13.34 1.85 -4.90
C LEU A 174 12.36 1.25 -5.93
N GLN A 175 12.01 -0.02 -5.78
CA GLN A 175 11.02 -0.72 -6.61
C GLN A 175 10.22 -1.72 -5.79
N SER A 176 8.89 -1.70 -5.90
CA SER A 176 8.01 -2.56 -5.10
C SER A 176 7.72 -3.89 -5.76
N PHE A 177 7.81 -3.96 -7.09
CA PHE A 177 7.60 -5.16 -7.89
C PHE A 177 8.22 -5.04 -9.29
N PRO A 178 9.56 -5.18 -9.43
CA PRO A 178 10.22 -5.12 -10.73
C PRO A 178 9.64 -6.11 -11.75
N GLY A 179 9.39 -5.65 -12.98
CA GLY A 179 8.85 -6.47 -14.07
C GLY A 179 7.32 -6.61 -14.07
N ALA A 180 6.62 -5.81 -13.26
CA ALA A 180 5.17 -5.76 -13.23
C ALA A 180 4.53 -5.37 -14.59
N ALA A 181 3.22 -5.55 -14.72
CA ALA A 181 2.48 -5.18 -15.93
C ALA A 181 2.39 -3.66 -16.16
N GLY A 182 2.45 -2.87 -15.09
CA GLY A 182 2.46 -1.40 -15.13
C GLY A 182 3.37 -0.78 -14.07
N CYS A 183 3.62 0.52 -14.18
CA CYS A 183 4.57 1.23 -13.32
C CYS A 183 4.05 2.60 -12.85
N LEU A 184 4.16 2.87 -11.56
CA LEU A 184 3.87 4.15 -10.94
C LEU A 184 5.18 4.74 -10.43
N LEU A 185 5.54 5.94 -10.90
CA LEU A 185 6.71 6.66 -10.43
C LEU A 185 6.31 7.67 -9.35
N LEU A 186 7.00 7.64 -8.21
CA LEU A 186 7.01 8.72 -7.24
C LEU A 186 8.24 9.60 -7.50
N ASP A 187 8.01 10.75 -8.11
CA ASP A 187 9.07 11.67 -8.51
C ASP A 187 9.26 12.77 -7.47
N PHE A 188 10.32 12.63 -6.67
CA PHE A 188 10.71 13.60 -5.64
C PHE A 188 11.78 14.59 -6.11
N ASN A 189 12.35 14.39 -7.31
CA ASN A 189 13.55 15.08 -7.77
C ASN A 189 13.26 16.39 -8.50
N GLY A 190 11.99 16.65 -8.77
CA GLY A 190 11.56 17.76 -9.62
C GLY A 190 11.51 17.34 -11.10
N HIS A 191 10.71 18.05 -11.88
CA HIS A 191 10.39 17.64 -13.23
C HIS A 191 9.99 18.83 -14.11
N THR A 192 10.44 18.84 -15.35
CA THR A 192 9.94 19.81 -16.34
C THR A 192 8.80 19.18 -17.13
N VAL A 193 7.58 19.59 -16.81
CA VAL A 193 6.40 19.26 -17.60
C VAL A 193 6.35 20.22 -18.80
N PRO A 194 6.35 19.72 -20.04
CA PRO A 194 6.32 20.58 -21.23
C PRO A 194 4.99 21.34 -21.36
N ALA A 195 5.01 22.39 -22.17
CA ALA A 195 3.79 23.06 -22.62
C ALA A 195 2.91 22.09 -23.42
N GLY A 196 1.59 22.29 -23.39
CA GLY A 196 0.65 21.35 -24.01
C GLY A 196 0.39 20.09 -23.17
N SER A 197 0.55 20.18 -21.85
CA SER A 197 0.37 19.06 -20.90
C SER A 197 -0.98 19.07 -20.19
N GLY A 198 -1.90 19.98 -20.54
CA GLY A 198 -3.19 20.13 -19.90
C GLY A 198 -3.14 20.80 -18.52
N TRP A 199 -1.94 21.13 -18.03
CA TRP A 199 -1.70 21.85 -16.78
C TRP A 199 -1.26 23.29 -17.05
N ASN A 200 -1.31 24.15 -16.02
CA ASN A 200 -0.84 25.54 -16.07
C ASN A 200 -1.35 26.34 -17.30
N GLY A 201 -2.62 26.14 -17.66
CA GLY A 201 -3.23 26.78 -18.82
C GLY A 201 -2.48 26.52 -20.13
N GLY A 202 -1.86 25.35 -20.29
CA GLY A 202 -1.07 24.99 -21.47
C GLY A 202 0.40 25.41 -21.44
N ASN A 203 0.81 26.22 -20.45
CA ASN A 203 2.21 26.59 -20.27
C ASN A 203 3.02 25.44 -19.66
N ALA A 204 4.34 25.46 -19.85
CA ALA A 204 5.24 24.51 -19.19
C ALA A 204 5.25 24.74 -17.65
N ILE A 205 5.60 23.70 -16.91
CA ILE A 205 5.82 23.76 -15.46
C ILE A 205 7.23 23.24 -15.18
N ASN A 206 8.03 24.02 -14.47
CA ASN A 206 9.28 23.54 -13.89
C ASN A 206 9.05 23.24 -12.41
N ALA A 207 8.74 21.99 -12.10
CA ALA A 207 8.49 21.54 -10.74
C ALA A 207 9.81 21.40 -9.98
N ALA A 208 9.90 22.06 -8.82
CA ALA A 208 11.07 21.93 -7.95
C ALA A 208 11.11 20.55 -7.27
N PRO A 209 12.28 20.08 -6.81
CA PRO A 209 12.38 18.92 -5.93
C PRO A 209 11.49 19.05 -4.69
N SER A 210 11.04 17.92 -4.15
CA SER A 210 10.05 17.84 -3.07
C SER A 210 10.44 18.59 -1.79
N GLY A 211 11.75 18.68 -1.51
CA GLY A 211 12.29 19.19 -0.24
C GLY A 211 12.20 18.19 0.91
N MET A 212 11.87 16.92 0.64
CA MET A 212 11.79 15.85 1.63
C MET A 212 13.17 15.24 1.93
N THR A 213 13.35 14.72 3.14
CA THR A 213 14.53 13.91 3.50
C THR A 213 14.39 12.47 3.01
N ASP A 214 15.49 11.71 2.98
CA ASP A 214 15.45 10.29 2.58
C ASP A 214 14.49 9.45 3.43
N ASP A 215 14.45 9.67 4.75
CA ASP A 215 13.51 8.95 5.63
C ASP A 215 12.04 9.26 5.28
N GLN A 216 11.75 10.52 4.93
CA GLN A 216 10.40 10.93 4.50
C GLN A 216 10.04 10.36 3.13
N ILE A 217 10.99 10.32 2.20
CA ILE A 217 10.82 9.70 0.87
C ILE A 217 10.57 8.20 1.01
N LEU A 218 11.38 7.52 1.82
CA LEU A 218 11.24 6.08 2.06
C LEU A 218 9.87 5.76 2.67
N GLU A 219 9.42 6.55 3.64
CA GLU A 219 8.08 6.38 4.22
C GLU A 219 6.94 6.58 3.20
N ALA A 220 6.99 7.65 2.41
CA ALA A 220 5.97 7.90 1.39
C ALA A 220 5.93 6.77 0.34
N TRP A 221 7.10 6.27 -0.05
CA TRP A 221 7.21 5.14 -0.96
C TRP A 221 6.69 3.84 -0.33
N GLU A 222 6.99 3.55 0.94
CA GLU A 222 6.51 2.33 1.61
C GLU A 222 4.98 2.26 1.72
N ILE A 223 4.33 3.38 2.03
CA ILE A 223 2.86 3.48 2.07
C ILE A 223 2.28 3.24 0.68
N THR A 224 2.75 3.98 -0.32
CA THR A 224 2.24 3.83 -1.69
C THR A 224 2.50 2.42 -2.22
N ALA A 225 3.69 1.86 -1.95
CA ALA A 225 4.04 0.51 -2.35
C ALA A 225 3.17 -0.56 -1.68
N GLU A 226 2.70 -0.31 -0.46
CA GLU A 226 1.80 -1.21 0.25
C GLU A 226 0.35 -1.09 -0.23
N ASP A 227 -0.15 0.11 -0.48
CA ASP A 227 -1.48 0.35 -1.06
C ASP A 227 -1.65 -0.35 -2.41
N TYR A 228 -0.60 -0.36 -3.23
CA TYR A 228 -0.59 -1.04 -4.52
C TYR A 228 -0.02 -2.48 -4.48
N ARG A 229 0.30 -3.02 -3.29
CA ARG A 229 0.89 -4.36 -3.14
C ARG A 229 0.09 -5.49 -3.77
N PRO A 230 -1.26 -5.50 -3.74
CA PRO A 230 -2.04 -6.60 -4.33
C PRO A 230 -1.99 -6.63 -5.86
N PHE A 231 -1.60 -5.53 -6.50
CA PHE A 231 -1.71 -5.37 -7.95
C PHE A 231 -0.40 -5.65 -8.66
N ASN A 232 -0.50 -6.01 -9.93
CA ASN A 232 0.61 -6.17 -10.85
C ASN A 232 1.14 -4.80 -11.32
N LEU A 233 1.55 -4.00 -10.35
CA LEU A 233 2.09 -2.65 -10.47
C LEU A 233 3.41 -2.53 -9.72
N ASN A 234 4.39 -1.90 -10.37
CA ASN A 234 5.64 -1.51 -9.76
C ASN A 234 5.55 -0.05 -9.29
N VAL A 235 5.64 0.18 -7.98
CA VAL A 235 5.82 1.52 -7.42
C VAL A 235 7.33 1.77 -7.31
N THR A 236 7.82 2.76 -8.02
CA THR A 236 9.26 3.03 -8.16
C THR A 236 9.59 4.49 -7.85
N THR A 237 10.82 4.74 -7.41
CA THR A 237 11.45 6.08 -7.42
C THR A 237 12.52 6.20 -8.51
N ASP A 238 12.80 5.11 -9.21
CA ASP A 238 13.77 5.03 -10.29
C ASP A 238 13.14 5.47 -11.62
N GLU A 239 13.63 6.60 -12.14
CA GLU A 239 13.23 7.20 -13.41
C GLU A 239 13.61 6.33 -14.62
N GLU A 240 14.76 5.64 -14.58
CA GLU A 240 15.19 4.76 -15.68
C GLU A 240 14.27 3.55 -15.79
N VAL A 241 13.91 2.96 -14.65
CA VAL A 241 12.90 1.89 -14.57
C VAL A 241 11.57 2.39 -15.12
N PHE A 242 11.08 3.54 -14.67
CA PHE A 242 9.83 4.11 -15.16
C PHE A 242 9.84 4.33 -16.68
N ASN A 243 10.96 4.80 -17.22
CA ASN A 243 11.11 5.06 -18.65
C ASN A 243 11.17 3.79 -19.51
N SER A 244 11.43 2.62 -18.91
CA SER A 244 11.36 1.33 -19.61
C SER A 244 9.92 0.86 -19.92
N TYR A 245 8.90 1.42 -19.26
CA TYR A 245 7.50 1.02 -19.46
C TYR A 245 6.85 1.82 -20.61
N PRO A 246 5.92 1.19 -21.37
CA PRO A 246 5.09 1.88 -22.35
C PRO A 246 4.25 3.00 -21.72
N GLN A 247 4.01 4.09 -22.46
CA GLN A 247 3.31 5.27 -21.92
C GLN A 247 1.91 4.96 -21.39
N ASN A 248 1.18 4.06 -22.05
CA ASN A 248 -0.17 3.63 -21.65
C ASN A 248 -0.18 2.54 -20.55
N LYS A 249 0.96 2.30 -19.90
CA LYS A 249 1.13 1.35 -18.80
C LYS A 249 1.91 1.95 -17.64
N LYS A 250 2.02 3.28 -17.62
CA LYS A 250 2.75 3.99 -16.57
C LYS A 250 2.12 5.32 -16.22
N ARG A 251 2.38 5.78 -15.00
CA ARG A 251 1.99 7.12 -14.55
C ARG A 251 2.97 7.67 -13.52
N ARG A 252 3.25 8.97 -13.62
CA ARG A 252 4.11 9.71 -12.68
C ARG A 252 3.22 10.49 -11.72
N CYS A 253 3.53 10.40 -10.43
CA CYS A 253 3.13 11.39 -9.43
C CYS A 253 4.34 12.30 -9.18
N ILE A 254 4.20 13.60 -9.46
CA ILE A 254 5.23 14.60 -9.14
C ILE A 254 5.00 15.10 -7.73
N ILE A 255 5.97 14.91 -6.85
CA ILE A 255 5.97 15.39 -5.47
C ILE A 255 6.82 16.66 -5.40
N THR A 256 6.19 17.81 -5.18
CA THR A 256 6.83 19.11 -5.37
C THR A 256 6.22 20.21 -4.50
N PRO A 257 6.94 21.26 -4.09
CA PRO A 257 6.33 22.46 -3.53
C PRO A 257 5.67 23.35 -4.60
N THR A 258 5.94 23.10 -5.89
CA THR A 258 5.39 23.88 -7.01
C THR A 258 3.92 23.55 -7.26
N ASP A 259 3.01 24.39 -6.76
CA ASP A 259 1.56 24.15 -6.77
C ASP A 259 0.82 24.82 -7.93
N VAL A 260 1.52 25.28 -8.98
CA VAL A 260 0.92 26.03 -10.09
C VAL A 260 -0.19 25.23 -10.82
N ALA A 261 -0.12 23.90 -10.82
CA ALA A 261 -1.17 23.05 -11.38
C ALA A 261 -2.48 23.07 -10.55
N SER A 262 -2.42 23.36 -9.24
CA SER A 262 -3.57 23.57 -8.37
C SER A 262 -3.19 24.41 -7.14
N PRO A 263 -3.14 25.75 -7.26
CA PRO A 263 -2.64 26.61 -6.19
C PRO A 263 -3.38 26.42 -4.88
N GLY A 264 -2.65 26.14 -3.79
CA GLY A 264 -3.19 25.89 -2.45
C GLY A 264 -3.78 24.50 -2.21
N GLY A 265 -3.80 23.61 -3.21
CA GLY A 265 -4.21 22.21 -3.07
C GLY A 265 -3.12 21.33 -2.46
N ALA A 266 -3.50 20.16 -1.94
CA ALA A 266 -2.56 19.14 -1.46
C ALA A 266 -2.23 18.07 -2.53
N GLY A 267 -3.13 17.84 -3.49
CA GLY A 267 -2.90 16.97 -4.64
C GLY A 267 -3.87 17.28 -5.77
N ILE A 268 -3.55 16.82 -6.98
CA ILE A 268 -4.46 16.85 -8.13
C ILE A 268 -4.11 15.79 -9.18
N ALA A 269 -5.14 15.13 -9.72
CA ALA A 269 -5.03 14.12 -10.75
C ALA A 269 -6.19 14.20 -11.74
N LEU A 270 -5.91 13.77 -12.97
CA LEU A 270 -6.94 13.49 -13.96
C LEU A 270 -7.38 12.03 -13.86
N ILE A 271 -8.69 11.83 -13.83
CA ILE A 271 -9.28 10.51 -13.69
C ILE A 271 -9.10 9.72 -15.00
N ASN A 272 -8.80 8.42 -14.90
CA ASN A 272 -8.53 7.52 -16.05
C ASN A 272 -7.33 7.92 -16.91
N SER A 273 -6.32 8.59 -16.34
CA SER A 273 -5.13 9.00 -17.08
C SER A 273 -4.07 7.91 -17.22
N PHE A 274 -4.06 6.87 -16.38
CA PHE A 274 -3.02 5.81 -16.33
C PHE A 274 -2.76 5.18 -17.70
N SER A 275 -3.83 4.71 -18.36
CA SER A 275 -3.74 4.05 -19.67
C SER A 275 -3.72 5.01 -20.87
N SER A 276 -3.66 6.31 -20.63
CA SER A 276 -3.56 7.30 -21.71
C SER A 276 -2.16 7.33 -22.31
N ASN A 277 -2.08 7.61 -23.62
CA ASN A 277 -0.81 7.81 -24.32
C ASN A 277 -0.21 9.22 -24.09
N SER A 278 -0.86 10.06 -23.30
CA SER A 278 -0.34 11.37 -22.91
C SER A 278 0.46 11.23 -21.63
N ASP A 279 1.57 11.97 -21.51
CA ASP A 279 2.41 11.98 -20.30
C ASP A 279 1.92 13.00 -19.28
N LEU A 280 0.66 12.85 -18.88
CA LEU A 280 0.00 13.69 -17.89
C LEU A 280 0.37 13.17 -16.49
N PRO A 281 1.14 13.91 -15.69
CA PRO A 281 1.39 13.53 -14.30
C PRO A 281 0.15 13.79 -13.44
N CYS A 282 0.06 13.08 -12.32
CA CYS A 282 -0.65 13.57 -11.14
C CYS A 282 0.33 14.24 -10.18
N TRP A 283 -0.19 14.91 -9.16
CA TRP A 283 0.63 15.80 -8.33
C TRP A 283 0.32 15.62 -6.84
N ALA A 284 1.37 15.64 -6.02
CA ALA A 284 1.28 15.82 -4.58
C ALA A 284 2.10 17.05 -4.18
N PHE A 285 1.46 18.03 -3.54
CA PHE A 285 2.07 19.33 -3.27
C PHE A 285 2.58 19.44 -1.83
N THR A 286 3.90 19.48 -1.65
CA THR A 286 4.51 19.64 -0.31
C THR A 286 4.27 21.02 0.29
N SER A 287 3.97 22.03 -0.53
CA SER A 287 3.55 23.37 -0.08
C SER A 287 2.17 23.38 0.57
N GLY A 288 1.26 22.51 0.12
CA GLY A 288 -0.08 22.32 0.67
C GLY A 288 -0.13 21.30 1.81
N ALA A 289 0.65 20.23 1.70
CA ALA A 289 0.58 19.08 2.59
C ALA A 289 1.66 19.03 3.69
N GLY A 290 2.76 19.77 3.52
CA GLY A 290 4.00 19.59 4.27
C GLY A 290 4.87 18.45 3.69
N THR A 291 5.94 18.08 4.41
CA THR A 291 6.92 17.06 3.97
C THR A 291 6.82 15.73 4.74
N SER A 292 5.75 15.52 5.50
CA SER A 292 5.53 14.25 6.20
C SER A 292 5.43 13.09 5.20
N GLY A 293 6.26 12.06 5.38
CA GLY A 293 6.25 10.87 4.54
C GLY A 293 4.89 10.17 4.56
N LYS A 294 4.27 10.06 5.74
CA LYS A 294 2.89 9.56 5.88
C LYS A 294 1.89 10.35 5.03
N ILE A 295 1.89 11.67 5.15
CA ILE A 295 0.91 12.50 4.45
C ILE A 295 1.12 12.41 2.93
N ILE A 296 2.36 12.53 2.48
CA ILE A 296 2.68 12.48 1.05
C ILE A 296 2.41 11.10 0.44
N GLY A 297 2.69 10.01 1.17
CA GLY A 297 2.38 8.65 0.71
C GLY A 297 0.88 8.46 0.46
N GLU A 298 0.05 8.89 1.41
CA GLU A 298 -1.41 8.84 1.27
C GLU A 298 -1.93 9.71 0.11
N ILE A 299 -1.37 10.91 -0.09
CA ILE A 299 -1.75 11.77 -1.24
C ILE A 299 -1.33 11.09 -2.53
N ALA A 300 -0.11 10.57 -2.61
CA ALA A 300 0.37 9.90 -3.80
C ALA A 300 -0.53 8.69 -4.15
N SER A 301 -0.90 7.88 -3.17
CA SER A 301 -1.83 6.76 -3.36
C SER A 301 -3.18 7.21 -3.89
N HIS A 302 -3.76 8.26 -3.29
CA HIS A 302 -5.03 8.86 -3.68
C HIS A 302 -5.01 9.36 -5.13
N GLU A 303 -4.01 10.17 -5.48
CA GLU A 303 -3.89 10.78 -6.81
C GLU A 303 -3.58 9.75 -7.90
N LEU A 304 -2.76 8.75 -7.58
CA LEU A 304 -2.56 7.60 -8.47
C LEU A 304 -3.85 6.76 -8.62
N GLY A 305 -4.68 6.69 -7.57
CA GLY A 305 -5.97 6.00 -7.59
C GLY A 305 -6.94 6.65 -8.58
N HIS A 306 -6.98 7.98 -8.62
CA HIS A 306 -7.69 8.71 -9.66
C HIS A 306 -7.19 8.36 -11.06
N THR A 307 -5.87 8.27 -11.27
CA THR A 307 -5.33 7.93 -12.59
C THR A 307 -5.83 6.57 -13.09
N LEU A 308 -6.16 5.65 -12.17
CA LEU A 308 -6.72 4.32 -12.43
C LEU A 308 -8.26 4.29 -12.49
N GLY A 309 -8.93 5.43 -12.29
CA GLY A 309 -10.38 5.58 -12.50
C GLY A 309 -11.24 5.69 -11.24
N LEU A 310 -10.62 5.79 -10.06
CA LEU A 310 -11.35 5.95 -8.80
C LEU A 310 -11.87 7.39 -8.65
N ASN A 311 -13.03 7.55 -8.02
CA ASN A 311 -13.55 8.84 -7.55
C ASN A 311 -13.42 8.91 -6.03
N HIS A 312 -13.66 10.08 -5.44
CA HIS A 312 -13.59 10.25 -4.00
C HIS A 312 -14.59 9.34 -3.25
N ASP A 313 -14.15 8.85 -2.10
CA ASP A 313 -15.00 8.26 -1.07
C ASP A 313 -15.48 9.38 -0.14
N GLY A 314 -16.75 9.77 -0.27
CA GLY A 314 -17.39 10.81 0.53
C GLY A 314 -18.49 10.28 1.45
N GLN A 315 -18.94 11.12 2.40
CA GLN A 315 -20.03 10.78 3.31
C GLN A 315 -21.02 11.95 3.45
N GLY A 316 -22.31 11.68 3.18
CA GLY A 316 -23.37 12.68 3.26
C GLY A 316 -23.12 13.88 2.33
N GLN A 317 -22.78 15.03 2.90
CA GLN A 317 -22.47 16.26 2.14
C GLN A 317 -20.97 16.48 1.89
N TYR A 318 -20.11 15.65 2.49
CA TYR A 318 -18.66 15.81 2.41
C TYR A 318 -18.11 14.98 1.25
N ALA A 319 -17.34 15.63 0.38
CA ALA A 319 -16.69 14.97 -0.76
C ALA A 319 -15.63 13.94 -0.31
N TYR A 320 -14.97 14.19 0.82
CA TYR A 320 -13.95 13.32 1.39
C TYR A 320 -14.41 12.82 2.76
N TYR A 321 -14.53 11.50 2.90
CA TYR A 321 -14.80 10.88 4.17
C TYR A 321 -13.51 10.77 4.99
N SER A 322 -13.52 11.33 6.20
CA SER A 322 -12.37 11.29 7.12
C SER A 322 -12.19 9.94 7.84
N GLY A 323 -13.02 8.96 7.50
CA GLY A 323 -13.06 7.68 8.20
C GLY A 323 -13.70 7.73 9.59
N HIS A 324 -13.58 6.63 10.32
CA HIS A 324 -14.08 6.44 11.68
C HIS A 324 -13.17 5.47 12.44
N GLY A 325 -13.15 5.58 13.78
CA GLY A 325 -12.18 4.83 14.58
C GLY A 325 -10.75 5.09 14.11
N ASP A 326 -10.01 4.02 13.87
CA ASP A 326 -8.63 4.04 13.36
C ASP A 326 -8.53 3.89 11.83
N TRP A 327 -9.67 3.78 11.13
CA TRP A 327 -9.76 3.47 9.71
C TRP A 327 -10.26 4.65 8.87
N ALA A 328 -9.72 4.80 7.66
CA ALA A 328 -10.27 5.66 6.61
C ALA A 328 -10.04 5.06 5.21
N PRO A 329 -10.93 5.37 4.23
CA PRO A 329 -10.70 4.99 2.85
C PRO A 329 -9.59 5.84 2.20
N ILE A 330 -8.74 5.22 1.36
CA ILE A 330 -7.67 5.92 0.62
C ILE A 330 -8.24 7.02 -0.29
N MET A 331 -9.39 6.78 -0.93
CA MET A 331 -10.07 7.79 -1.75
C MET A 331 -10.84 8.84 -0.93
N GLY A 332 -10.73 8.82 0.41
CA GLY A 332 -11.26 9.84 1.32
C GLY A 332 -10.16 10.78 1.84
N ALA A 333 -10.22 11.13 3.12
CA ALA A 333 -9.21 11.95 3.82
C ALA A 333 -8.46 11.11 4.87
N SER A 334 -7.56 10.25 4.41
CA SER A 334 -6.96 9.15 5.19
C SER A 334 -5.78 9.54 6.08
N TYR A 335 -5.14 10.71 5.88
CA TYR A 335 -3.87 11.13 6.53
C TYR A 335 -3.83 11.05 8.05
N TYR A 336 -4.99 11.16 8.69
CA TYR A 336 -5.14 11.24 10.13
C TYR A 336 -5.41 9.88 10.78
N LYS A 337 -5.42 8.80 9.99
CA LYS A 337 -5.73 7.45 10.42
C LYS A 337 -4.51 6.54 10.32
N SER A 338 -4.43 5.60 11.26
CA SER A 338 -3.37 4.58 11.28
C SER A 338 -3.64 3.47 10.27
N ILE A 339 -4.91 3.24 9.93
CA ILE A 339 -5.34 2.22 8.98
C ILE A 339 -5.99 2.90 7.79
N THR A 340 -5.44 2.66 6.61
CA THR A 340 -5.88 3.25 5.36
C THR A 340 -5.97 2.14 4.32
N GLN A 341 -7.13 2.02 3.66
CA GLN A 341 -7.38 0.89 2.76
C GLN A 341 -8.26 1.33 1.59
N TRP A 342 -8.23 0.57 0.50
CA TRP A 342 -9.22 0.68 -0.57
C TRP A 342 -10.64 0.38 -0.05
N SER A 343 -11.65 0.91 -0.72
CA SER A 343 -13.02 0.90 -0.25
C SER A 343 -13.96 0.32 -1.31
N LYS A 344 -15.17 -0.04 -0.85
CA LYS A 344 -16.33 -0.23 -1.73
C LYS A 344 -17.52 0.64 -1.36
N GLY A 345 -17.30 1.63 -0.49
CA GLY A 345 -18.35 2.54 -0.04
C GLY A 345 -19.45 1.88 0.78
N ASP A 346 -19.12 0.84 1.56
CA ASP A 346 -20.11 0.08 2.35
C ASP A 346 -20.48 0.76 3.68
N TYR A 347 -19.80 1.84 4.06
CA TYR A 347 -20.09 2.59 5.29
C TYR A 347 -21.37 3.41 5.15
N THR A 348 -22.03 3.66 6.28
CA THR A 348 -23.30 4.37 6.33
C THR A 348 -23.18 5.77 5.70
N ASN A 349 -24.14 6.11 4.82
CA ASN A 349 -24.21 7.36 4.07
C ASN A 349 -23.02 7.66 3.15
N ALA A 350 -22.31 6.63 2.66
CA ALA A 350 -21.34 6.80 1.58
C ALA A 350 -22.00 7.49 0.35
N THR A 351 -21.30 8.42 -0.27
CA THR A 351 -21.76 9.12 -1.48
C THR A 351 -21.26 8.45 -2.77
N ASN A 352 -20.33 7.52 -2.62
CA ASN A 352 -19.73 6.73 -3.69
C ASN A 352 -19.73 5.26 -3.26
N HIS A 353 -20.02 4.35 -4.20
CA HIS A 353 -20.07 2.89 -3.99
C HIS A 353 -19.28 2.16 -5.08
N GLN A 354 -18.19 2.77 -5.53
CA GLN A 354 -17.25 2.15 -6.45
C GLN A 354 -16.57 0.97 -5.77
N ASP A 355 -16.46 -0.16 -6.46
CA ASP A 355 -15.59 -1.25 -6.05
C ASP A 355 -14.16 -0.92 -6.51
N ASP A 356 -13.38 -0.33 -5.62
CA ASP A 356 -12.04 0.17 -5.94
C ASP A 356 -11.12 -0.93 -6.50
N LEU A 357 -11.16 -2.12 -5.90
CA LEU A 357 -10.28 -3.22 -6.30
C LEU A 357 -10.60 -3.68 -7.73
N THR A 358 -11.89 -3.77 -8.07
CA THR A 358 -12.37 -4.11 -9.42
C THR A 358 -12.00 -3.01 -10.43
N ILE A 359 -12.07 -1.73 -10.04
CA ILE A 359 -11.74 -0.63 -10.95
C ILE A 359 -10.24 -0.60 -11.22
N ILE A 360 -9.39 -0.72 -10.19
CA ILE A 360 -7.93 -0.77 -10.38
C ILE A 360 -7.55 -1.91 -11.33
N THR A 361 -8.17 -3.08 -11.16
CA THR A 361 -7.84 -4.31 -11.91
C THR A 361 -8.61 -4.48 -13.22
N ASN A 362 -9.26 -3.42 -13.71
CA ASN A 362 -10.07 -3.50 -14.91
C ASN A 362 -9.23 -3.60 -16.21
N THR A 363 -9.88 -4.03 -17.29
CA THR A 363 -9.25 -4.16 -18.61
C THR A 363 -8.81 -2.83 -19.23
N THR A 364 -9.41 -1.71 -18.83
CA THR A 364 -9.05 -0.36 -19.31
C THR A 364 -7.68 0.07 -18.80
N ASN A 365 -7.33 -0.30 -17.57
CA ASN A 365 -6.02 -0.08 -16.99
C ASN A 365 -5.00 -1.11 -17.47
N ASN A 366 -5.47 -2.28 -17.93
CA ASN A 366 -4.62 -3.42 -18.25
C ASN A 366 -3.66 -3.77 -17.08
N VAL A 367 -4.18 -3.60 -15.87
CA VAL A 367 -3.57 -3.98 -14.59
C VAL A 367 -4.44 -5.08 -14.03
N GLY A 368 -3.84 -6.16 -13.53
CA GLY A 368 -4.53 -7.19 -12.76
C GLY A 368 -3.94 -7.28 -11.36
N TYR A 369 -4.41 -8.25 -10.59
CA TYR A 369 -3.73 -8.65 -9.36
C TYR A 369 -2.35 -9.25 -9.66
N ARG A 370 -1.52 -9.35 -8.63
CA ARG A 370 -0.32 -10.18 -8.68
C ARG A 370 -0.72 -11.64 -8.92
N ALA A 371 0.25 -12.44 -9.36
CA ALA A 371 0.02 -13.86 -9.43
C ALA A 371 0.02 -14.40 -8.00
N ASP A 372 -1.05 -15.07 -7.61
CA ASP A 372 -1.08 -15.91 -6.43
C ASP A 372 -0.09 -17.08 -6.63
N ILE A 373 0.85 -17.21 -5.70
CA ILE A 373 1.93 -18.21 -5.72
C ILE A 373 1.75 -19.29 -4.65
N HIS A 374 0.69 -19.22 -3.85
CA HIS A 374 0.39 -20.18 -2.80
C HIS A 374 -0.96 -20.84 -3.05
N GLY A 375 -1.04 -22.15 -2.83
CA GLY A 375 -2.31 -22.84 -2.99
C GLY A 375 -3.21 -22.67 -1.78
N SER A 376 -4.52 -22.59 -2.00
CA SER A 376 -5.55 -22.50 -0.94
C SER A 376 -6.07 -23.83 -0.40
N THR A 377 -5.54 -24.96 -0.89
CA THR A 377 -5.95 -26.31 -0.48
C THR A 377 -4.78 -27.13 0.05
N ILE A 378 -5.08 -28.16 0.87
CA ILE A 378 -4.07 -29.11 1.36
C ILE A 378 -3.23 -29.70 0.21
N SER A 379 -3.86 -29.99 -0.94
CA SER A 379 -3.17 -30.59 -2.09
C SER A 379 -2.21 -29.65 -2.81
N THR A 380 -2.42 -28.35 -2.67
CA THR A 380 -1.65 -27.28 -3.33
C THR A 380 -0.82 -26.48 -2.33
N ALA A 381 -0.77 -26.90 -1.06
CA ALA A 381 -0.13 -26.15 0.01
C ALA A 381 1.37 -25.98 -0.24
N THR A 382 1.86 -24.75 -0.13
CA THR A 382 3.29 -24.44 -0.26
C THR A 382 4.06 -25.03 0.90
N THR A 383 5.25 -25.56 0.67
CA THR A 383 6.07 -26.10 1.77
C THR A 383 6.64 -24.94 2.61
N LEU A 384 6.27 -24.87 3.89
CA LEU A 384 6.85 -23.94 4.85
C LEU A 384 8.15 -24.51 5.41
N ASN A 385 9.26 -23.81 5.13
CA ASN A 385 10.55 -24.18 5.69
C ASN A 385 10.73 -23.52 7.06
N LEU A 386 10.68 -24.32 8.12
CA LEU A 386 10.78 -23.82 9.50
C LEU A 386 12.16 -23.23 9.84
N SER A 387 13.17 -23.44 9.00
CA SER A 387 14.51 -22.82 9.12
C SER A 387 14.57 -21.42 8.50
N GLY A 388 13.48 -20.97 7.88
CA GLY A 388 13.44 -19.81 6.99
C GLY A 388 13.75 -20.19 5.54
N SER A 389 12.96 -19.69 4.60
CA SER A 389 13.23 -19.75 3.16
C SER A 389 12.55 -18.60 2.41
N ALA A 390 12.96 -18.36 1.17
CA ALA A 390 12.33 -17.34 0.32
C ALA A 390 10.85 -17.63 0.03
N GLU A 391 10.42 -18.90 0.13
CA GLU A 391 9.04 -19.35 -0.08
C GLU A 391 8.13 -19.07 1.11
N ASN A 392 8.68 -18.66 2.26
CA ASN A 392 7.89 -18.41 3.47
C ASN A 392 7.21 -17.02 3.47
N LYS A 393 7.12 -16.34 2.33
CA LYS A 393 6.54 -15.01 2.21
C LYS A 393 5.49 -15.04 1.12
N GLY A 394 4.45 -14.24 1.28
CA GLY A 394 3.36 -14.13 0.33
C GLY A 394 2.75 -12.74 0.33
N VAL A 395 1.73 -12.56 -0.51
CA VAL A 395 0.89 -11.38 -0.56
C VAL A 395 -0.54 -11.89 -0.59
N ILE A 396 -1.34 -11.51 0.39
CA ILE A 396 -2.78 -11.69 0.32
C ILE A 396 -3.29 -10.67 -0.71
N ASP A 397 -3.63 -11.14 -1.91
CA ASP A 397 -3.92 -10.27 -3.05
C ASP A 397 -5.42 -10.04 -3.31
N HIS A 398 -6.28 -10.96 -2.86
CA HIS A 398 -7.75 -10.82 -2.90
C HIS A 398 -8.37 -10.92 -1.51
N THR A 399 -9.60 -10.41 -1.38
CA THR A 399 -10.37 -10.44 -0.13
C THR A 399 -10.56 -11.85 0.43
N ASP A 400 -10.72 -12.84 -0.44
CA ASP A 400 -10.96 -14.25 -0.13
C ASP A 400 -9.74 -15.14 -0.34
N ASP A 401 -8.58 -14.54 -0.56
CA ASP A 401 -7.31 -15.24 -0.74
C ASP A 401 -6.90 -16.00 0.54
N VAL A 402 -6.40 -17.22 0.33
CA VAL A 402 -5.93 -18.13 1.36
C VAL A 402 -4.61 -18.73 0.91
N ASP A 403 -3.53 -18.26 1.53
CA ASP A 403 -2.22 -18.87 1.35
C ASP A 403 -2.07 -20.02 2.34
N LEU A 404 -2.14 -21.26 1.85
CA LEU A 404 -1.96 -22.44 2.68
C LEU A 404 -0.52 -22.96 2.60
N PHE A 405 0.10 -23.09 3.75
CA PHE A 405 1.41 -23.70 3.90
C PHE A 405 1.31 -25.05 4.58
N GLN A 406 2.23 -25.97 4.26
CA GLN A 406 2.41 -27.24 4.96
C GLN A 406 3.79 -27.35 5.59
N PHE A 407 3.89 -27.94 6.78
CA PHE A 407 5.17 -28.29 7.40
C PHE A 407 5.06 -29.60 8.17
N ASN A 408 6.20 -30.26 8.34
CA ASN A 408 6.33 -31.45 9.18
C ASN A 408 7.12 -31.10 10.45
N THR A 409 6.76 -31.71 11.57
CA THR A 409 7.51 -31.64 12.82
C THR A 409 7.70 -33.03 13.42
N ALA A 410 8.82 -33.23 14.13
CA ALA A 410 9.07 -34.41 14.97
C ALA A 410 8.33 -34.34 16.33
N GLY A 411 7.55 -33.29 16.55
CA GLY A 411 6.85 -33.00 17.79
C GLY A 411 7.61 -32.06 18.73
N GLY A 412 6.92 -31.55 19.75
CA GLY A 412 7.42 -30.55 20.69
C GLY A 412 6.93 -29.13 20.39
N ASN A 413 7.56 -28.14 21.03
CA ASN A 413 7.12 -26.75 21.02
C ASN A 413 7.50 -25.99 19.74
N ILE A 414 6.55 -25.74 18.86
CA ILE A 414 6.73 -24.99 17.63
C ILE A 414 6.45 -23.51 17.89
N ILE A 415 7.36 -22.65 17.40
CA ILE A 415 7.19 -21.20 17.39
C ILE A 415 7.15 -20.74 15.93
N LEU A 416 6.07 -20.10 15.51
CA LEU A 416 5.97 -19.44 14.20
C LEU A 416 5.74 -17.95 14.44
N ASN A 417 6.55 -17.10 13.80
CA ASN A 417 6.31 -15.66 13.77
C ASN A 417 5.91 -15.28 12.36
N ILE A 418 4.72 -14.70 12.23
CA ILE A 418 4.22 -14.16 10.97
C ILE A 418 4.24 -12.64 11.07
N GLN A 419 5.00 -12.01 10.19
CA GLN A 419 5.25 -10.58 10.17
C GLN A 419 4.72 -10.00 8.86
N THR A 420 3.81 -9.04 8.95
CA THR A 420 3.40 -8.19 7.81
C THR A 420 4.49 -7.15 7.50
N THR A 421 4.25 -6.19 6.62
CA THR A 421 5.20 -5.08 6.43
C THR A 421 5.52 -4.36 7.75
N GLU A 422 6.78 -3.97 7.94
CA GLU A 422 7.31 -3.48 9.24
C GLU A 422 6.60 -2.21 9.76
N ARG A 423 6.02 -1.42 8.86
CA ARG A 423 5.11 -0.30 9.16
C ARG A 423 4.13 -0.11 8.01
N HIS A 424 3.03 0.59 8.30
CA HIS A 424 1.98 0.96 7.32
C HIS A 424 1.40 -0.25 6.58
N SER A 425 1.25 -1.40 7.24
CA SER A 425 0.59 -2.55 6.61
C SER A 425 -0.90 -2.29 6.43
N ASN A 426 -1.44 -2.74 5.29
CA ASN A 426 -2.87 -2.74 5.03
C ASN A 426 -3.55 -4.07 5.39
N LEU A 427 -2.75 -5.09 5.76
CA LEU A 427 -3.21 -6.43 6.05
C LEU A 427 -3.45 -6.61 7.56
N LEU A 428 -4.70 -6.70 7.97
CA LEU A 428 -5.03 -7.30 9.27
C LEU A 428 -4.98 -8.83 9.12
N LEU A 429 -3.82 -9.36 9.49
CA LEU A 429 -3.47 -10.76 9.34
C LEU A 429 -4.30 -11.69 10.24
N LYS A 430 -4.72 -12.85 9.70
CA LYS A 430 -5.16 -14.01 10.48
C LYS A 430 -4.38 -15.24 10.05
N ALA A 431 -3.89 -16.00 11.03
CA ALA A 431 -3.25 -17.29 10.85
C ALA A 431 -4.08 -18.41 11.51
N SER A 432 -4.40 -19.46 10.76
CA SER A 432 -5.12 -20.63 11.26
C SER A 432 -4.28 -21.89 11.09
N LEU A 433 -4.04 -22.62 12.18
CA LEU A 433 -3.23 -23.82 12.21
C LEU A 433 -4.13 -25.07 12.22
N TYR A 434 -3.91 -25.99 11.29
CA TYR A 434 -4.65 -27.23 11.13
C TYR A 434 -3.73 -28.44 11.23
N ASP A 435 -4.30 -29.58 11.63
CA ASP A 435 -3.62 -30.87 11.61
C ASP A 435 -3.72 -31.59 10.26
N SER A 436 -3.12 -32.79 10.17
CA SER A 436 -3.17 -33.64 8.97
C SER A 436 -4.57 -34.08 8.51
N LYS A 437 -5.58 -33.97 9.37
CA LYS A 437 -6.99 -34.31 9.09
C LYS A 437 -7.83 -33.08 8.74
N ASN A 438 -7.20 -31.92 8.60
CA ASN A 438 -7.86 -30.63 8.41
C ASN A 438 -8.69 -30.19 9.63
N GLU A 439 -8.35 -30.66 10.83
CA GLU A 439 -8.97 -30.19 12.07
C GLU A 439 -8.25 -28.93 12.57
N LEU A 440 -9.01 -27.88 12.89
CA LEU A 440 -8.48 -26.60 13.38
C LEU A 440 -7.91 -26.77 14.80
N ILE A 441 -6.62 -26.47 14.95
CA ILE A 441 -5.91 -26.47 16.23
C ILE A 441 -6.03 -25.12 16.92
N GLY A 442 -5.90 -24.03 16.15
CA GLY A 442 -5.94 -22.69 16.70
C GLY A 442 -6.00 -21.61 15.63
N THR A 443 -6.54 -20.45 16.02
CA THR A 443 -6.61 -19.25 15.21
C THR A 443 -5.94 -18.11 15.96
N TYR A 444 -5.11 -17.36 15.24
CA TYR A 444 -4.32 -16.24 15.74
C TYR A 444 -4.58 -15.04 14.85
N LYS A 445 -4.79 -13.87 15.46
CA LYS A 445 -5.16 -12.64 14.75
C LYS A 445 -4.16 -11.54 15.06
N GLY A 446 -3.91 -10.67 14.07
CA GLY A 446 -3.13 -9.45 14.22
C GLY A 446 -3.85 -8.45 15.13
N THR A 447 -3.16 -7.35 15.44
CA THR A 447 -3.70 -6.30 16.31
C THR A 447 -4.36 -5.22 15.44
N PRO A 448 -5.67 -4.96 15.56
CA PRO A 448 -6.36 -3.98 14.70
C PRO A 448 -5.77 -2.57 14.78
N SER A 449 -5.29 -2.13 15.93
CA SER A 449 -4.66 -0.80 16.10
C SER A 449 -3.21 -0.72 15.58
N ASN A 450 -2.61 -1.84 15.19
CA ASN A 450 -1.27 -1.89 14.59
C ASN A 450 -1.14 -3.13 13.69
N LEU A 451 -1.47 -2.97 12.42
CA LEU A 451 -1.47 -4.05 11.42
C LEU A 451 -0.07 -4.61 11.13
N SER A 452 0.98 -3.85 11.46
CA SER A 452 2.38 -4.26 11.35
C SER A 452 2.87 -5.11 12.52
N ALA A 453 2.08 -5.30 13.58
CA ALA A 453 2.45 -6.13 14.71
C ALA A 453 2.50 -7.62 14.32
N PRO A 454 3.59 -8.36 14.65
CA PRO A 454 3.69 -9.76 14.32
C PRO A 454 2.70 -10.62 15.10
N ILE A 455 2.28 -11.72 14.49
CA ILE A 455 1.61 -12.83 15.16
C ILE A 455 2.67 -13.84 15.59
N THR A 456 2.70 -14.20 16.87
CA THR A 456 3.49 -15.34 17.37
C THR A 456 2.58 -16.49 17.75
N ILE A 457 2.74 -17.61 17.05
CA ILE A 457 2.16 -18.90 17.40
C ILE A 457 3.20 -19.65 18.24
N ASN A 458 2.84 -20.06 19.45
CA ASN A 458 3.72 -20.84 20.33
C ASN A 458 2.92 -22.00 20.90
N THR A 459 3.09 -23.20 20.34
CA THR A 459 2.25 -24.36 20.67
C THR A 459 3.02 -25.67 20.62
N ASN A 460 2.64 -26.63 21.47
CA ASN A 460 3.19 -27.99 21.43
C ASN A 460 2.40 -28.83 20.44
N LEU A 461 3.11 -29.37 19.44
CA LEU A 461 2.54 -30.25 18.42
C LEU A 461 3.10 -31.67 18.60
N ASN A 462 2.33 -32.67 18.19
CA ASN A 462 2.82 -34.03 18.07
C ASN A 462 3.65 -34.18 16.80
N ALA A 463 4.36 -35.31 16.66
CA ALA A 463 5.02 -35.61 15.40
C ALA A 463 3.97 -35.77 14.28
N GLY A 464 4.14 -35.06 13.16
CA GLY A 464 3.16 -35.10 12.08
C GLY A 464 3.24 -33.92 11.12
N ASN A 465 2.30 -33.92 10.18
CA ASN A 465 2.09 -32.85 9.19
C ASN A 465 1.03 -31.87 9.70
N TYR A 466 1.28 -30.59 9.46
CA TYR A 466 0.44 -29.49 9.86
C TYR A 466 0.31 -28.49 8.71
N TYR A 467 -0.78 -27.74 8.71
CA TYR A 467 -1.05 -26.71 7.72
C TYR A 467 -1.28 -25.36 8.38
N LEU A 468 -0.69 -24.31 7.85
CA LEU A 468 -0.87 -22.92 8.29
C LEU A 468 -1.55 -22.15 7.17
N ALA A 469 -2.79 -21.72 7.40
CA ALA A 469 -3.52 -20.85 6.48
C ALA A 469 -3.30 -19.39 6.88
N ILE A 470 -2.90 -18.55 5.92
CA ILE A 470 -2.78 -17.11 6.08
C ILE A 470 -3.89 -16.43 5.25
N THR A 471 -4.59 -15.48 5.86
CA THR A 471 -5.68 -14.73 5.21
C THR A 471 -5.77 -13.32 5.76
N GLY A 472 -6.36 -12.40 5.00
CA GLY A 472 -6.82 -11.10 5.52
C GLY A 472 -8.17 -11.19 6.26
N ILE A 473 -8.35 -10.36 7.29
CA ILE A 473 -9.64 -10.22 8.01
C ILE A 473 -9.99 -8.75 8.23
N GLY A 474 -11.25 -8.48 8.56
CA GLY A 474 -11.69 -7.17 9.06
C GLY A 474 -11.70 -7.11 10.60
N ASP A 475 -11.93 -5.92 11.13
CA ASP A 475 -12.18 -5.69 12.55
C ASP A 475 -13.45 -4.85 12.73
N GLY A 476 -14.36 -5.29 13.60
CA GLY A 476 -15.64 -4.61 13.83
C GLY A 476 -16.65 -4.74 12.68
N THR A 477 -17.33 -3.63 12.37
CA THR A 477 -18.35 -3.50 11.33
C THR A 477 -17.96 -2.40 10.34
N VAL A 478 -18.71 -2.22 9.26
CA VAL A 478 -18.50 -1.14 8.28
C VAL A 478 -18.56 0.28 8.88
N ASP A 479 -19.14 0.45 10.07
CA ASP A 479 -19.32 1.75 10.73
C ASP A 479 -18.53 1.89 12.04
N THR A 480 -17.89 0.82 12.49
CA THR A 480 -17.10 0.79 13.74
C THR A 480 -15.67 0.33 13.54
N GLY A 481 -15.26 0.07 12.30
CA GLY A 481 -13.99 -0.53 11.91
C GLY A 481 -13.94 -0.72 10.40
N TYR A 482 -13.68 -1.93 9.93
CA TYR A 482 -13.59 -2.24 8.49
C TYR A 482 -13.81 -3.72 8.22
N THR A 483 -14.28 -4.03 7.00
CA THR A 483 -14.46 -5.41 6.55
C THR A 483 -13.15 -6.00 6.05
N SER A 484 -13.12 -7.30 5.71
CA SER A 484 -11.93 -7.92 5.10
C SER A 484 -11.65 -7.44 3.67
N TYR A 485 -12.54 -6.66 3.05
CA TYR A 485 -12.51 -6.28 1.63
C TYR A 485 -11.12 -5.88 1.13
N ALA A 486 -10.46 -4.92 1.78
CA ALA A 486 -9.15 -4.42 1.40
C ALA A 486 -8.08 -4.69 2.47
N SER A 487 -8.29 -5.72 3.29
CA SER A 487 -7.29 -6.22 4.24
C SER A 487 -6.30 -7.11 3.49
N LEU A 488 -5.46 -6.47 2.69
CA LEU A 488 -4.57 -7.09 1.70
C LEU A 488 -3.14 -6.61 1.96
N GLY A 489 -2.14 -7.40 1.57
CA GLY A 489 -0.75 -6.98 1.76
C GLY A 489 0.23 -8.13 1.93
N ALA A 490 1.49 -7.75 2.14
CA ALA A 490 2.59 -8.72 2.22
C ALA A 490 2.76 -9.28 3.64
N TYR A 491 3.22 -10.52 3.71
CA TYR A 491 3.66 -11.13 4.96
C TYR A 491 4.86 -12.05 4.75
N ASN A 492 5.54 -12.39 5.85
CA ASN A 492 6.62 -13.35 5.91
C ASN A 492 6.52 -14.21 7.18
N ILE A 493 6.80 -15.49 7.04
CA ILE A 493 6.73 -16.50 8.09
C ILE A 493 8.15 -16.94 8.46
N THR A 494 8.49 -16.80 9.72
CA THR A 494 9.70 -17.41 10.28
C THR A 494 9.29 -18.50 11.25
N GLY A 495 9.86 -19.68 11.06
CA GLY A 495 9.71 -20.78 12.00
C GLY A 495 10.90 -20.81 12.95
N ALA A 496 10.64 -21.30 14.15
CA ALA A 496 11.59 -22.06 14.92
C ALA A 496 10.84 -23.31 15.36
N THR A 497 11.31 -24.48 14.92
CA THR A 497 10.99 -25.67 15.69
C THR A 497 11.60 -25.51 17.08
N PRO A 498 11.30 -26.38 18.06
CA PRO A 498 12.42 -26.77 18.88
C PRO A 498 13.46 -27.17 17.84
N SER A 499 14.60 -26.52 17.84
CA SER A 499 15.75 -27.39 17.76
C SER A 499 15.36 -28.53 18.74
N LEU A 500 15.44 -29.79 18.31
CA LEU A 500 16.23 -30.63 19.18
C LEU A 500 17.46 -29.76 19.33
N ASN A 501 17.52 -28.96 20.41
CA ASN A 501 18.69 -28.20 20.75
C ASN A 501 19.69 -29.30 20.60
N SER A 502 20.46 -29.24 19.51
CA SER A 502 21.48 -30.20 19.20
C SER A 502 22.35 -29.97 20.40
N THR A 503 22.12 -30.77 21.43
CA THR A 503 22.29 -30.32 22.79
C THR A 503 23.76 -29.96 22.80
N LEU A 504 24.07 -28.67 22.94
CA LEU A 504 25.23 -28.33 23.72
C LEU A 504 24.86 -28.86 25.10
N GLY A 505 24.99 -30.18 25.25
CA GLY A 505 24.89 -30.91 26.48
C GLY A 505 26.15 -30.55 27.24
N VAL A 506 26.27 -29.28 27.61
CA VAL A 506 27.05 -28.90 28.76
C VAL A 506 26.19 -29.34 29.93
N THR A 507 26.33 -30.59 30.34
CA THR A 507 25.80 -31.04 31.62
C THR A 507 26.62 -30.36 32.72
N ARG A 508 26.16 -29.16 33.13
CA ARG A 508 26.72 -28.40 34.25
C ARG A 508 26.37 -29.11 35.55
N THR A 509 27.38 -29.49 36.33
CA THR A 509 27.28 -29.64 37.79
C THR A 509 28.68 -29.74 38.41
N ASN A 510 28.86 -28.99 39.50
CA ASN A 510 30.09 -28.82 40.26
C ASN A 510 30.39 -30.06 41.12
N ASN A 511 31.64 -30.51 41.07
CA ASN A 511 32.33 -31.08 42.22
C ASN A 511 33.79 -30.59 42.14
N ASN A 512 34.26 -29.90 43.18
CA ASN A 512 35.64 -29.43 43.34
C ASN A 512 36.20 -28.58 42.18
N GLY A 513 35.42 -27.63 41.66
CA GLY A 513 35.92 -26.53 40.81
C GLY A 513 36.44 -26.90 39.40
N SER A 514 36.32 -28.15 38.96
CA SER A 514 36.75 -28.58 37.62
C SER A 514 35.54 -28.77 36.70
N MET A 515 35.46 -27.97 35.63
CA MET A 515 34.40 -28.08 34.62
C MET A 515 34.85 -28.98 33.47
N ILE A 516 34.15 -30.10 33.27
CA ILE A 516 34.37 -31.00 32.13
C ILE A 516 33.28 -30.78 31.08
N TYR A 517 33.67 -30.50 29.83
CA TYR A 517 32.79 -30.29 28.68
C TYR A 517 32.91 -31.43 27.67
N ILE A 518 31.80 -31.86 27.08
CA ILE A 518 31.78 -32.92 26.07
C ILE A 518 31.01 -32.46 24.85
N TYR A 519 31.65 -32.53 23.67
CA TYR A 519 31.05 -32.02 22.44
C TYR A 519 31.71 -32.61 21.17
N PRO A 520 30.97 -32.71 20.06
CA PRO A 520 29.52 -32.60 19.97
C PRO A 520 28.81 -33.83 20.56
N ASN A 521 27.58 -33.67 21.06
CA ASN A 521 26.70 -34.78 21.44
C ASN A 521 25.25 -34.43 21.02
N PRO A 522 24.74 -34.97 19.90
CA PRO A 522 25.20 -36.21 19.24
C PRO A 522 26.56 -36.12 18.52
N VAL A 523 27.34 -37.20 18.59
CA VAL A 523 28.64 -37.38 17.94
C VAL A 523 28.42 -37.87 16.52
N LYS A 524 29.10 -37.27 15.53
CA LYS A 524 29.14 -37.79 14.14
C LYS A 524 30.46 -38.51 13.85
N ASN A 525 31.58 -37.79 13.94
CA ASN A 525 32.89 -38.30 13.51
C ASN A 525 33.93 -38.32 14.64
N LYS A 526 33.89 -37.34 15.55
CA LYS A 526 34.86 -37.15 16.62
C LYS A 526 34.14 -36.63 17.87
N LEU A 527 34.54 -37.12 19.04
CA LEU A 527 34.06 -36.70 20.35
C LEU A 527 35.20 -35.96 21.07
N ASN A 528 34.95 -34.74 21.53
CA ASN A 528 35.91 -33.99 22.35
C ASN A 528 35.46 -34.01 23.81
N ILE A 529 36.43 -34.16 24.71
CA ILE A 529 36.27 -34.07 26.16
C ILE A 529 37.27 -33.01 26.65
N ASP A 530 36.79 -31.83 27.03
CA ASP A 530 37.60 -30.77 27.64
C ASP A 530 37.51 -30.89 29.15
N PHE A 531 38.62 -31.15 29.83
CA PHE A 531 38.67 -31.34 31.28
C PHE A 531 38.79 -30.03 32.07
N GLY A 532 38.75 -28.88 31.39
CA GLY A 532 38.85 -27.57 32.00
C GLY A 532 40.28 -27.18 32.38
N PRO A 533 40.46 -26.09 33.17
CA PRO A 533 41.78 -25.55 33.47
C PRO A 533 42.61 -26.37 34.48
N VAL A 534 42.00 -27.37 35.14
CA VAL A 534 42.66 -28.14 36.20
C VAL A 534 43.40 -29.34 35.59
N LYS A 535 44.73 -29.33 35.72
CA LYS A 535 45.55 -30.48 35.31
C LYS A 535 45.36 -31.64 36.29
N ASN A 536 44.85 -32.75 35.77
CA ASN A 536 44.73 -34.02 36.50
C ASN A 536 44.87 -35.18 35.50
N ASN A 537 45.16 -36.39 36.00
CA ASN A 537 45.12 -37.60 35.18
C ASN A 537 43.72 -38.20 35.25
N TYR A 538 43.06 -38.33 34.10
CA TYR A 538 41.73 -38.89 33.98
C TYR A 538 41.76 -40.23 33.26
N HIS A 539 40.98 -41.19 33.74
CA HIS A 539 40.64 -42.40 32.99
C HIS A 539 39.28 -42.22 32.32
N VAL A 540 39.22 -42.48 31.03
CA VAL A 540 38.03 -42.31 30.20
C VAL A 540 37.61 -43.68 29.67
N GLU A 541 36.35 -44.05 29.89
CA GLU A 541 35.73 -45.29 29.42
C GLU A 541 34.44 -44.96 28.65
N ILE A 542 34.20 -45.60 27.51
CA ILE A 542 32.94 -45.51 26.76
C ILE A 542 32.37 -46.91 26.66
N ILE A 543 31.12 -47.09 27.08
CA ILE A 543 30.38 -48.35 26.99
C ILE A 543 29.14 -48.20 26.12
N ASN A 544 28.68 -49.27 25.47
CA ASN A 544 27.39 -49.26 24.74
C ASN A 544 26.21 -49.61 25.68
N THR A 545 24.98 -49.64 25.15
CA THR A 545 23.77 -50.00 25.91
C THR A 545 23.76 -51.42 26.47
N LEU A 546 24.57 -52.33 25.91
CA LEU A 546 24.75 -53.69 26.40
C LEU A 546 25.81 -53.78 27.51
N GLY A 547 26.40 -52.65 27.92
CA GLY A 547 27.47 -52.59 28.92
C GLY A 547 28.86 -53.00 28.41
N GLN A 548 29.02 -53.22 27.11
CA GLN A 548 30.30 -53.60 26.52
C GLN A 548 31.23 -52.39 26.43
N LEU A 549 32.51 -52.56 26.77
CA LEU A 549 33.53 -51.51 26.68
C LEU A 549 33.94 -51.27 25.23
N ILE A 550 33.71 -50.05 24.75
CA ILE A 550 33.94 -49.60 23.37
C ILE A 550 35.25 -48.82 23.25
N HIS A 551 35.59 -48.03 24.26
CA HIS A 551 36.83 -47.26 24.29
C HIS A 551 37.33 -47.11 25.72
N LYS A 552 38.64 -47.17 25.92
CA LYS A 552 39.28 -46.88 27.20
C LYS A 552 40.62 -46.19 26.97
N THR A 553 40.84 -45.08 27.66
CA THR A 553 42.11 -44.34 27.59
C THR A 553 42.40 -43.61 28.90
N THR A 554 43.64 -43.16 29.07
CA THR A 554 44.04 -42.26 30.16
C THR A 554 44.64 -41.00 29.55
N THR A 555 44.32 -39.83 30.10
CA THR A 555 44.81 -38.56 29.59
C THR A 555 45.10 -37.57 30.70
N SER A 556 46.11 -36.72 30.48
CA SER A 556 46.37 -35.49 31.24
C SER A 556 46.17 -34.23 30.39
N GLU A 557 45.80 -34.41 29.12
CA GLU A 557 45.55 -33.33 28.18
C GLU A 557 44.32 -32.54 28.59
N LYS A 558 44.36 -31.23 28.33
CA LYS A 558 43.20 -30.36 28.56
C LYS A 558 42.00 -30.80 27.72
N VAL A 559 42.24 -31.20 26.47
CA VAL A 559 41.18 -31.66 25.56
C VAL A 559 41.59 -33.00 24.97
N LEU A 560 40.79 -34.04 25.20
CA LEU A 560 40.92 -35.35 24.57
C LEU A 560 39.95 -35.44 23.39
N THR A 561 40.47 -35.76 22.21
CA THR A 561 39.65 -36.04 21.01
C THR A 561 39.64 -37.53 20.72
N ILE A 562 38.45 -38.14 20.65
CA ILE A 562 38.25 -39.56 20.37
C ILE A 562 37.56 -39.71 19.01
N PRO A 563 38.16 -40.41 18.03
CA PRO A 563 37.48 -40.78 16.79
C PRO A 563 36.25 -41.66 17.10
N PHE A 564 35.13 -41.33 16.47
CA PHE A 564 33.84 -41.99 16.71
C PHE A 564 33.11 -42.38 15.41
N SER A 565 33.74 -42.15 14.26
CA SER A 565 33.16 -42.40 12.94
C SER A 565 32.88 -43.89 12.65
N ASP A 566 33.69 -44.78 13.23
CA ASP A 566 33.60 -46.24 13.08
C ASP A 566 32.60 -46.90 14.04
N LYS A 567 31.94 -46.10 14.90
CA LYS A 567 30.99 -46.62 15.90
C LYS A 567 29.57 -46.64 15.35
N PRO A 568 28.80 -47.74 15.54
CA PRO A 568 27.41 -47.82 15.13
C PRO A 568 26.57 -46.66 15.70
N SER A 569 25.57 -46.21 14.95
CA SER A 569 24.57 -45.26 15.45
C SER A 569 23.81 -45.86 16.63
N GLY A 570 23.59 -45.06 17.68
CA GLY A 570 22.99 -45.55 18.93
C GLY A 570 23.45 -44.79 20.17
N PHE A 571 23.05 -45.29 21.33
CA PHE A 571 23.38 -44.70 22.63
C PHE A 571 24.64 -45.33 23.24
N TYR A 572 25.47 -44.50 23.84
CA TYR A 572 26.67 -44.88 24.57
C TYR A 572 26.70 -44.17 25.93
N ARG A 573 27.49 -44.68 26.86
CA ARG A 573 27.75 -44.03 28.14
C ARG A 573 29.24 -43.78 28.29
N LEU A 574 29.62 -42.52 28.44
CA LEU A 574 30.97 -42.08 28.75
C LEU A 574 31.12 -42.01 30.26
N ILE A 575 32.21 -42.54 30.79
CA ILE A 575 32.56 -42.58 32.21
C ILE A 575 33.95 -41.98 32.35
N ILE A 576 34.09 -40.98 33.23
CA ILE A 576 35.35 -40.32 33.54
C ILE A 576 35.68 -40.61 35.00
N LYS A 577 36.90 -41.07 35.26
CA LYS A 577 37.41 -41.39 36.60
C LYS A 577 38.67 -40.58 36.88
N ASP A 578 38.93 -40.28 38.15
CA ASP A 578 40.17 -39.62 38.59
C ASP A 578 41.35 -40.61 38.63
N SER A 579 42.54 -40.12 38.99
CA SER A 579 43.76 -40.93 39.13
C SER A 579 43.68 -42.04 40.19
N ARG A 580 42.66 -42.02 41.06
CA ARG A 580 42.37 -43.08 42.04
C ARG A 580 41.32 -44.06 41.52
N ASN A 581 40.96 -43.96 40.25
CA ASN A 581 39.96 -44.78 39.57
C ASN A 581 38.53 -44.61 40.13
N ILE A 582 38.25 -43.49 40.80
CA ILE A 582 36.92 -43.15 41.32
C ILE A 582 36.15 -42.43 40.21
N ILE A 583 34.89 -42.82 39.97
CA ILE A 583 34.04 -42.15 38.96
C ILE A 583 33.84 -40.69 39.37
N VAL A 584 34.39 -39.79 38.55
CA VAL A 584 34.22 -38.35 38.67
C VAL A 584 32.91 -37.93 38.01
N LYS A 585 32.60 -38.49 36.84
CA LYS A 585 31.37 -38.18 36.11
C LYS A 585 31.00 -39.25 35.08
N ALA A 586 29.74 -39.30 34.70
CA ALA A 586 29.26 -40.11 33.59
C ALA A 586 28.27 -39.32 32.73
N PHE A 587 28.28 -39.56 31.43
CA PHE A 587 27.48 -38.84 30.43
C PHE A 587 26.86 -39.81 29.45
N SER A 588 25.65 -39.51 28.99
CA SER A 588 25.02 -40.21 27.87
C SER A 588 25.49 -39.59 26.56
N LEU A 589 25.93 -40.41 25.62
CA LEU A 589 26.32 -40.01 24.27
C LEU A 589 25.35 -40.61 23.26
N ILE A 590 25.07 -39.85 22.21
CA ILE A 590 24.28 -40.30 21.06
C ILE A 590 25.20 -40.28 19.84
N LYS A 591 25.32 -41.39 19.12
CA LYS A 591 26.00 -41.44 17.81
C LYS A 591 24.94 -41.37 16.72
N GLN A 592 25.05 -40.34 15.86
CA GLN A 592 24.28 -40.20 14.63
C GLN A 592 24.99 -40.87 13.47
#